data_AF-A0A3D3M7W6-F1
#
_entry.id   AF-A0A3D3M7W6-F1
#
_cell.length_a   1.000
_cell.length_b   1.000
_cell.length_c   1.000
_cell.angle_alpha   90.00
_cell.angle_beta   90.00
_cell.angle_gamma   90.00
#
_symmetry.space_group_name_H-M   'P 1'
#
loop_
_entity.id
_entity.type
_entity.pdbx_description
1 polymer ?
#
loop_
_entity_poly.entity_id
_entity_poly.type
_entity_poly.pdbx_seq_one_letter_code
_entity_poly.pdbx_strand_id
1 'polypeptide(L)'
;MTTRPSPPPQWSRRRTEKQRRLDQLRHLADGAVIPSERIVEALELLIAPGDRVVLEGNNQKQADFLSRSLAKADPGKLHDLHMIMPSVSRAEHLDLFEQGIARKLDFSFAGPQSLRIGQLLEDGRLEVGAIHTYIELYSRLLVDLIPNVALVAGFMADREGNIYTGPSTEDTPALVEPTAFSDGIVIVQVNQLVDDVRDLPRVDIPASWVDFVVVADKPFYIEPLFTRDPRHIKPVHVLMAMMAIRGIYEKHNVQSLNHGIGFNTAAIELILPTYGESLGLKGKICRNWTLNPHPTLIPAIESGWVESVHCFGTELGMEDYIAQRPDVFFTGRDGSMRSNRMMCQLAGQYAVDLFIGATLQVDGDGH
;
A
#
# COMPACT_ATOMS: atom_id res chain seq x y z
N MET A 1 24.42 -0.28 34.52
CA MET A 1 24.53 -0.27 33.05
C MET A 1 25.35 -1.48 32.63
N THR A 2 24.69 -2.53 32.16
CA THR A 2 25.38 -3.70 31.58
C THR A 2 25.87 -3.32 30.19
N THR A 3 27.18 -3.29 29.98
CA THR A 3 27.79 -3.17 28.65
C THR A 3 27.35 -4.38 27.82
N ARG A 4 26.48 -4.14 26.83
CA ARG A 4 26.10 -5.22 25.90
C ARG A 4 27.34 -5.59 25.08
N PRO A 5 27.71 -6.87 24.98
CA PRO A 5 28.85 -7.29 24.18
C PRO A 5 28.61 -6.94 22.71
N SER A 6 29.64 -6.42 22.03
CA SER A 6 29.60 -6.22 20.58
C SER A 6 29.47 -7.57 19.88
N PRO A 7 28.56 -7.71 18.89
CA PRO A 7 28.37 -8.98 18.19
C PRO A 7 29.63 -9.34 17.38
N PRO A 8 29.97 -10.63 17.23
CA PRO A 8 31.11 -11.04 16.41
C PRO A 8 30.93 -10.66 14.93
N PRO A 9 32.00 -10.24 14.21
CA PRO A 9 31.89 -9.73 12.84
C PRO A 9 31.22 -10.70 11.85
N GLN A 10 31.43 -12.00 12.01
CA GLN A 10 30.83 -13.03 11.15
C GLN A 10 29.30 -13.12 11.29
N TRP A 11 28.74 -12.66 12.40
CA TRP A 11 27.30 -12.68 12.71
C TRP A 11 26.62 -11.30 12.56
N SER A 12 27.39 -10.26 12.21
CA SER A 12 26.89 -8.89 12.06
C SER A 12 27.18 -8.29 10.68
N ARG A 13 27.38 -9.13 9.65
CA ARG A 13 27.77 -8.68 8.31
C ARG A 13 26.80 -7.66 7.70
N ARG A 14 25.49 -7.89 7.82
CA ARG A 14 24.46 -6.95 7.31
C ARG A 14 24.50 -5.62 8.04
N ARG A 15 24.61 -5.64 9.38
CA ARG A 15 24.80 -4.44 10.19
C ARG A 15 26.04 -3.65 9.80
N THR A 16 27.17 -4.32 9.59
CA THR A 16 28.41 -3.68 9.14
C THR A 16 28.23 -3.05 7.75
N GLU A 17 27.53 -3.75 6.84
CA GLU A 17 27.23 -3.21 5.50
C GLU A 17 26.30 -2.01 5.55
N LYS A 18 25.21 -2.06 6.34
CA LYS A 18 24.34 -0.91 6.59
C LYS A 18 25.15 0.27 7.11
N GLN A 19 25.98 0.05 8.14
CA GLN A 19 26.80 1.12 8.72
C GLN A 19 27.74 1.75 7.69
N ARG A 20 28.38 0.94 6.82
CA ARG A 20 29.24 1.43 5.74
C ARG A 20 28.48 2.39 4.81
N ARG A 21 27.24 2.05 4.43
CA ARG A 21 26.40 2.88 3.55
C ARG A 21 25.91 4.15 4.25
N LEU A 22 25.46 4.04 5.51
CA LEU A 22 25.07 5.22 6.31
C LEU A 22 26.25 6.20 6.47
N ASP A 23 27.46 5.69 6.70
CA ASP A 23 28.67 6.51 6.85
C ASP A 23 29.01 7.29 5.57
N GLN A 24 28.71 6.72 4.40
CA GLN A 24 28.88 7.40 3.11
C GLN A 24 27.94 8.60 2.96
N LEU A 25 26.75 8.57 3.57
CA LEU A 25 25.76 9.65 3.47
C LEU A 25 25.92 10.76 4.52
N ARG A 26 26.70 10.54 5.59
CA ARG A 26 26.81 11.48 6.73
C ARG A 26 27.14 12.93 6.35
N HIS A 27 27.83 13.14 5.24
CA HIS A 27 28.23 14.46 4.76
C HIS A 27 27.12 15.18 3.96
N LEU A 28 26.07 14.45 3.58
CA LEU A 28 24.98 14.90 2.72
C LEU A 28 23.68 15.09 3.50
N ALA A 29 23.42 14.25 4.53
CA ALA A 29 22.23 14.32 5.37
C ALA A 29 22.46 15.10 6.68
N ASP A 30 21.41 15.78 7.16
CA ASP A 30 21.34 16.38 8.50
C ASP A 30 20.57 15.45 9.43
N GLY A 31 21.30 14.62 10.19
CA GLY A 31 20.68 13.54 10.96
C GLY A 31 19.95 12.56 10.04
N ALA A 32 18.64 12.40 10.26
CA ALA A 32 17.78 11.58 9.40
C ALA A 32 17.28 12.32 8.14
N VAL A 33 17.55 13.61 7.97
CA VAL A 33 16.95 14.41 6.90
C VAL A 33 17.88 14.49 5.69
N ILE A 34 17.43 13.98 4.54
CA ILE A 34 18.11 14.13 3.25
C ILE A 34 17.58 15.40 2.54
N PRO A 35 18.45 16.30 2.06
CA PRO A 35 18.05 17.41 1.20
C PRO A 35 17.42 16.92 -0.12
N SER A 36 16.25 17.44 -0.48
CA SER A 36 15.46 16.97 -1.63
C SER A 36 16.24 16.99 -2.95
N GLU A 37 17.06 18.02 -3.18
CA GLU A 37 17.87 18.18 -4.39
C GLU A 37 19.03 17.19 -4.50
N ARG A 38 19.38 16.52 -3.39
CA ARG A 38 20.46 15.53 -3.31
C ARG A 38 19.95 14.09 -3.25
N ILE A 39 18.65 13.88 -3.46
CA ILE A 39 18.04 12.55 -3.32
C ILE A 39 18.64 11.50 -4.27
N VAL A 40 18.95 11.86 -5.53
CA VAL A 40 19.50 10.88 -6.49
C VAL A 40 20.87 10.40 -6.04
N GLU A 41 21.74 11.33 -5.62
CA GLU A 41 23.05 10.99 -5.07
C GLU A 41 22.92 10.16 -3.78
N ALA A 42 21.95 10.47 -2.92
CA ALA A 42 21.68 9.68 -1.74
C ALA A 42 21.26 8.24 -2.09
N LEU A 43 20.38 8.05 -3.08
CA LEU A 43 19.97 6.72 -3.56
C LEU A 43 21.16 5.95 -4.13
N GLU A 44 22.03 6.59 -4.91
CA GLU A 44 23.25 5.97 -5.45
C GLU A 44 24.29 5.57 -4.39
N LEU A 45 24.26 6.20 -3.20
CA LEU A 45 25.14 5.87 -2.08
C LEU A 45 24.55 4.80 -1.15
N LEU A 46 23.22 4.80 -0.97
CA LEU A 46 22.53 3.92 -0.03
C LEU A 46 22.09 2.58 -0.65
N ILE A 47 21.88 2.55 -1.96
CA ILE A 47 21.51 1.34 -2.71
C ILE A 47 22.77 0.77 -3.36
N ALA A 48 22.91 -0.55 -3.36
CA ALA A 48 23.97 -1.24 -4.09
C ALA A 48 23.37 -2.04 -5.27
N PRO A 49 24.17 -2.31 -6.32
CA PRO A 49 23.77 -3.23 -7.37
C PRO A 49 23.29 -4.58 -6.83
N GLY A 50 22.21 -5.09 -7.39
CA GLY A 50 21.61 -6.36 -6.97
C GLY A 50 20.80 -6.32 -5.68
N ASP A 51 20.66 -5.17 -5.02
CA ASP A 51 19.82 -5.04 -3.84
C ASP A 51 18.34 -5.39 -4.14
N ARG A 52 17.69 -5.98 -3.14
CA ARG A 52 16.24 -6.11 -3.09
C ARG A 52 15.64 -4.81 -2.58
N VAL A 53 14.95 -4.11 -3.46
CA VAL A 53 14.37 -2.79 -3.18
C VAL A 53 12.86 -2.93 -3.16
N VAL A 54 12.28 -2.78 -1.97
CA VAL A 54 10.86 -2.54 -1.82
C VAL A 54 10.60 -1.09 -2.22
N LEU A 55 9.82 -0.90 -3.28
CA LEU A 55 9.39 0.42 -3.72
C LEU A 55 7.88 0.52 -3.56
N GLU A 56 7.43 1.50 -2.78
CA GLU A 56 6.03 1.70 -2.48
C GLU A 56 5.27 2.24 -3.70
N GLY A 57 4.82 1.30 -4.54
CA GLY A 57 3.64 1.45 -5.35
C GLY A 57 2.52 0.68 -4.69
N ASN A 58 1.73 1.32 -3.82
CA ASN A 58 0.56 0.68 -3.23
C ASN A 58 -0.60 0.71 -4.23
N ASN A 59 -1.79 0.28 -3.81
CA ASN A 59 -2.99 0.48 -4.62
C ASN A 59 -3.36 1.95 -4.76
N GLN A 60 -3.22 2.73 -3.70
CA GLN A 60 -3.52 4.16 -3.74
C GLN A 60 -2.23 4.99 -3.63
N LYS A 61 -1.55 4.99 -2.48
CA LYS A 61 -0.34 5.78 -2.24
C LYS A 61 0.87 5.33 -3.07
N GLN A 62 1.54 6.28 -3.70
CA GLN A 62 2.77 6.06 -4.44
C GLN A 62 3.90 6.92 -3.87
N ALA A 63 5.08 6.32 -3.62
CA ALA A 63 6.31 7.08 -3.38
C ALA A 63 6.84 7.66 -4.71
N ASP A 64 6.07 8.56 -5.33
CA ASP A 64 6.31 9.03 -6.69
C ASP A 64 7.57 9.91 -6.81
N PHE A 65 7.98 10.62 -5.75
CA PHE A 65 9.21 11.38 -5.75
C PHE A 65 10.43 10.45 -5.69
N LEU A 66 10.40 9.43 -4.83
CA LEU A 66 11.48 8.44 -4.74
C LEU A 66 11.58 7.58 -6.01
N SER A 67 10.46 7.10 -6.55
CA SER A 67 10.47 6.30 -7.79
C SER A 67 10.97 7.10 -8.99
N ARG A 68 10.50 8.34 -9.20
CA ARG A 68 11.03 9.24 -10.24
C ARG A 68 12.50 9.58 -10.05
N SER A 69 12.98 9.63 -8.81
CA SER A 69 14.39 9.93 -8.51
C SER A 69 15.27 8.70 -8.74
N LEU A 70 14.79 7.50 -8.37
CA LEU A 70 15.49 6.24 -8.63
C LEU A 70 15.65 6.01 -10.13
N ALA A 71 14.63 6.32 -10.93
CA ALA A 71 14.68 6.27 -12.40
C ALA A 71 15.57 7.34 -13.05
N LYS A 72 16.30 8.15 -12.28
CA LYS A 72 17.33 9.08 -12.75
C LYS A 72 18.74 8.70 -12.30
N ALA A 73 18.88 7.63 -11.51
CA ALA A 73 20.18 7.16 -11.05
C ALA A 73 21.02 6.66 -12.23
N ASP A 74 22.34 6.76 -12.10
CA ASP A 74 23.28 6.25 -13.09
C ASP A 74 23.23 4.70 -13.16
N PRO A 75 22.84 4.10 -14.30
CA PRO A 75 22.82 2.64 -14.45
C PRO A 75 24.20 1.99 -14.31
N GLY A 76 25.29 2.76 -14.46
CA GLY A 76 26.64 2.29 -14.17
C GLY A 76 26.93 2.12 -12.68
N LYS A 77 26.14 2.75 -11.81
CA LYS A 77 26.25 2.64 -10.35
C LYS A 77 25.17 1.75 -9.74
N LEU A 78 23.94 1.85 -10.24
CA LEU A 78 22.80 1.04 -9.81
C LEU A 78 22.31 0.20 -10.98
N HIS A 79 22.48 -1.11 -10.88
CA HIS A 79 22.00 -2.07 -11.87
C HIS A 79 21.60 -3.37 -11.20
N ASP A 80 20.90 -4.22 -11.94
CA ASP A 80 20.42 -5.53 -11.49
C ASP A 80 19.54 -5.49 -10.23
N LEU A 81 18.91 -4.34 -9.93
CA LEU A 81 18.04 -4.25 -8.77
C LEU A 81 16.89 -5.25 -8.87
N HIS A 82 16.56 -5.84 -7.73
CA HIS A 82 15.40 -6.70 -7.57
C HIS A 82 14.27 -5.89 -6.95
N MET A 83 13.34 -5.45 -7.79
CA MET A 83 12.20 -4.65 -7.36
C MET A 83 11.12 -5.53 -6.75
N ILE A 84 10.65 -5.14 -5.57
CA ILE A 84 9.52 -5.76 -4.88
C ILE A 84 8.45 -4.69 -4.71
N MET A 85 7.33 -4.85 -5.40
CA MET A 85 6.32 -3.79 -5.51
C MET A 85 4.91 -4.37 -5.34
N PRO A 86 4.13 -3.96 -4.33
CA PRO A 86 2.75 -4.43 -4.21
C PRO A 86 1.92 -4.16 -5.48
N SER A 87 2.07 -2.98 -6.05
CA SER A 87 1.37 -2.51 -7.25
C SER A 87 2.30 -1.75 -8.18
N VAL A 88 2.27 -2.12 -9.46
CA VAL A 88 3.06 -1.51 -10.54
C VAL A 88 2.13 -0.64 -11.38
N SER A 89 1.79 0.54 -10.87
CA SER A 89 0.79 1.42 -11.49
C SER A 89 1.37 2.62 -12.24
N ARG A 90 2.60 3.02 -11.92
CA ARG A 90 3.26 4.21 -12.47
C ARG A 90 4.20 3.88 -13.63
N ALA A 91 4.36 4.80 -14.57
CA ALA A 91 5.24 4.60 -15.73
C ALA A 91 6.71 4.50 -15.30
N GLU A 92 7.13 5.36 -14.36
CA GLU A 92 8.48 5.41 -13.80
C GLU A 92 8.90 4.11 -13.11
N HIS A 93 7.96 3.24 -12.71
CA HIS A 93 8.29 1.92 -12.16
C HIS A 93 8.92 1.01 -13.22
N LEU A 94 8.43 1.08 -14.46
CA LEU A 94 8.93 0.26 -15.57
C LEU A 94 10.10 0.91 -16.31
N ASP A 95 10.26 2.23 -16.19
CA ASP A 95 11.44 2.94 -16.69
C ASP A 95 12.73 2.41 -16.05
N LEU A 96 12.67 1.93 -14.80
CA LEU A 96 13.81 1.28 -14.11
C LEU A 96 14.37 0.08 -14.89
N PHE A 97 13.49 -0.73 -15.48
CA PHE A 97 13.87 -1.91 -16.24
C PHE A 97 14.34 -1.53 -17.65
N GLU A 98 13.72 -0.51 -18.22
CA GLU A 98 14.15 0.00 -19.51
C GLU A 98 15.56 0.59 -19.44
N GLN A 99 15.86 1.35 -18.40
CA GLN A 99 17.16 1.99 -18.24
C GLN A 99 18.25 1.04 -17.74
N GLY A 100 17.93 -0.23 -17.47
CA GLY A 100 18.90 -1.22 -16.97
C GLY A 100 19.25 -1.07 -15.48
N ILE A 101 18.50 -0.26 -14.74
CA ILE A 101 18.66 -0.07 -13.30
C ILE A 101 18.12 -1.29 -12.55
N ALA A 102 16.94 -1.78 -12.96
CA ALA A 102 16.29 -2.95 -12.40
C ALA A 102 16.29 -4.12 -13.38
N ARG A 103 16.29 -5.33 -12.82
CA ARG A 103 16.25 -6.59 -13.59
C ARG A 103 15.09 -7.49 -13.21
N LYS A 104 14.88 -7.70 -11.90
CA LYS A 104 13.87 -8.65 -11.39
C LYS A 104 12.69 -7.92 -10.77
N LEU A 105 11.50 -8.48 -10.92
CA LEU A 105 10.25 -7.95 -10.38
C LEU A 105 9.44 -9.05 -9.69
N ASP A 106 9.15 -8.86 -8.40
CA ASP A 106 8.07 -9.57 -7.70
C ASP A 106 6.97 -8.55 -7.36
N PHE A 107 5.74 -8.84 -7.81
CA PHE A 107 4.62 -7.90 -7.65
C PHE A 107 3.28 -8.60 -7.41
N SER A 108 2.24 -7.83 -7.05
CA SER A 108 0.87 -8.35 -6.87
C SER A 108 -0.13 -7.80 -7.89
N PHE A 109 -0.13 -6.48 -8.13
CA PHE A 109 -1.07 -5.83 -9.05
C PHE A 109 -0.35 -5.03 -10.14
N ALA A 110 -0.80 -5.13 -11.40
CA ALA A 110 -0.15 -4.48 -12.55
C ALA A 110 -0.91 -3.27 -13.13
N GLY A 111 -2.16 -3.05 -12.71
CA GLY A 111 -2.99 -1.94 -13.18
C GLY A 111 -2.89 -1.64 -14.69
N PRO A 112 -2.72 -0.37 -15.10
CA PRO A 112 -2.60 0.00 -16.51
C PRO A 112 -1.26 -0.39 -17.15
N GLN A 113 -0.27 -0.84 -16.38
CA GLN A 113 1.06 -1.18 -16.86
C GLN A 113 1.18 -2.63 -17.37
N SER A 114 0.13 -3.45 -17.23
CA SER A 114 0.13 -4.88 -17.58
C SER A 114 0.68 -5.18 -18.99
N LEU A 115 0.29 -4.41 -20.01
CA LEU A 115 0.80 -4.59 -21.37
C LEU A 115 2.31 -4.30 -21.46
N ARG A 116 2.79 -3.25 -20.80
CA ARG A 116 4.21 -2.86 -20.81
C ARG A 116 5.06 -3.86 -20.04
N ILE A 117 4.54 -4.46 -18.96
CA ILE A 117 5.20 -5.58 -18.27
C ILE A 117 5.43 -6.75 -19.23
N GLY A 118 4.39 -7.14 -19.98
CA GLY A 118 4.49 -8.21 -20.98
C GLY A 118 5.56 -7.93 -22.05
N GLN A 119 5.59 -6.70 -22.58
CA GLN A 119 6.59 -6.30 -23.57
C GLN A 119 8.02 -6.35 -23.02
N LEU A 120 8.26 -5.83 -21.80
CA LEU A 120 9.59 -5.82 -21.21
C LEU A 120 10.10 -7.21 -20.85
N LEU A 121 9.18 -8.13 -20.53
CA LEU A 121 9.48 -9.54 -20.35
C LEU A 121 9.88 -10.20 -21.68
N GLU A 122 9.12 -9.94 -22.75
CA GLU A 122 9.43 -10.44 -24.11
C GLU A 122 10.77 -9.92 -24.63
N ASP A 123 11.05 -8.64 -24.41
CA ASP A 123 12.32 -8.00 -24.77
C ASP A 123 13.50 -8.51 -23.91
N GLY A 124 13.24 -9.34 -22.90
CA GLY A 124 14.24 -9.87 -21.99
C GLY A 124 14.90 -8.80 -21.14
N ARG A 125 14.21 -7.69 -20.85
CA ARG A 125 14.68 -6.57 -20.01
C ARG A 125 14.21 -6.68 -18.57
N LEU A 126 13.05 -7.32 -18.37
CA LEU A 126 12.43 -7.59 -17.08
C LEU A 126 12.33 -9.10 -16.86
N GLU A 127 12.71 -9.57 -15.67
CA GLU A 127 12.50 -10.94 -15.21
C GLU A 127 11.42 -10.95 -14.11
N VAL A 128 10.32 -11.66 -14.32
CA VAL A 128 9.29 -11.84 -13.28
C VAL A 128 9.70 -13.00 -12.38
N GLY A 129 9.75 -12.75 -11.07
CA GLY A 129 9.87 -13.81 -10.07
C GLY A 129 8.56 -14.58 -9.97
N ALA A 130 7.57 -13.99 -9.31
CA ALA A 130 6.18 -14.44 -9.33
C ALA A 130 5.17 -13.28 -9.24
N ILE A 131 3.92 -13.57 -9.61
CA ILE A 131 2.76 -12.72 -9.35
C ILE A 131 2.10 -13.24 -8.08
N HIS A 132 1.99 -12.40 -7.06
CA HIS A 132 1.53 -12.79 -5.73
C HIS A 132 0.16 -12.19 -5.42
N THR A 133 -0.49 -12.68 -4.37
CA THR A 133 -1.42 -11.83 -3.62
C THR A 133 -0.66 -10.94 -2.62
N TYR A 134 -1.23 -9.82 -2.20
CA TYR A 134 -0.54 -8.82 -1.35
C TYR A 134 0.09 -9.42 -0.08
N ILE A 135 -0.71 -10.11 0.74
CA ILE A 135 -0.22 -10.65 2.02
C ILE A 135 0.76 -11.81 1.85
N GLU A 136 0.71 -12.51 0.72
CA GLU A 136 1.74 -13.49 0.37
C GLU A 136 3.07 -12.77 0.10
N LEU A 137 3.07 -11.71 -0.71
CA LEU A 137 4.26 -10.91 -0.98
C LEU A 137 4.87 -10.35 0.31
N TYR A 138 4.05 -9.79 1.22
CA TYR A 138 4.54 -9.27 2.49
C TYR A 138 5.15 -10.39 3.36
N SER A 139 4.54 -11.58 3.36
CA SER A 139 5.06 -12.72 4.11
C SER A 139 6.44 -13.15 3.63
N ARG A 140 6.71 -13.05 2.32
CA ARG A 140 8.01 -13.35 1.73
C ARG A 140 9.13 -12.40 2.17
N LEU A 141 8.81 -11.16 2.55
CA LEU A 141 9.79 -10.18 3.06
C LEU A 141 10.46 -10.63 4.37
N LEU A 142 9.89 -11.60 5.07
CA LEU A 142 10.46 -12.17 6.30
C LEU A 142 11.21 -13.49 6.05
N VAL A 143 11.16 -14.04 4.84
CA VAL A 143 11.62 -15.40 4.55
C VAL A 143 12.68 -15.41 3.44
N ASP A 144 12.26 -15.25 2.19
CA ASP A 144 13.11 -15.48 1.01
C ASP A 144 13.34 -14.20 0.19
N LEU A 145 12.46 -13.20 0.32
CA LEU A 145 12.58 -11.87 -0.25
C LEU A 145 12.94 -10.80 0.79
N ILE A 146 13.74 -11.16 1.80
CA ILE A 146 14.20 -10.19 2.82
C ILE A 146 14.81 -8.96 2.14
N PRO A 147 14.22 -7.76 2.34
CA PRO A 147 14.58 -6.57 1.59
C PRO A 147 15.87 -5.93 2.11
N ASN A 148 16.63 -5.33 1.20
CA ASN A 148 17.80 -4.53 1.55
C ASN A 148 17.43 -3.06 1.77
N VAL A 149 16.47 -2.56 0.99
CA VAL A 149 16.04 -1.16 0.99
C VAL A 149 14.51 -1.09 0.90
N ALA A 150 13.90 -0.18 1.64
CA ALA A 150 12.50 0.20 1.50
C ALA A 150 12.38 1.69 1.20
N LEU A 151 11.72 2.01 0.08
CA LEU A 151 11.42 3.35 -0.38
C LEU A 151 9.91 3.57 -0.25
N VAL A 152 9.50 4.30 0.79
CA VAL A 152 8.09 4.47 1.19
C VAL A 152 7.72 5.94 1.33
N ALA A 153 6.45 6.23 1.63
CA ALA A 153 5.86 7.56 1.69
C ALA A 153 4.98 7.76 2.93
N GLY A 154 5.03 8.97 3.48
CA GLY A 154 4.15 9.45 4.56
C GLY A 154 3.67 10.88 4.31
N PHE A 155 2.70 11.35 5.08
CA PHE A 155 2.26 12.74 5.00
C PHE A 155 3.27 13.66 5.68
N MET A 156 3.66 13.32 6.91
CA MET A 156 4.53 14.15 7.73
C MET A 156 5.63 13.31 8.38
N ALA A 157 6.80 13.92 8.59
CA ALA A 157 7.81 13.40 9.48
C ALA A 157 8.29 14.47 10.45
N ASP A 158 8.76 14.09 11.63
CA ASP A 158 9.64 14.93 12.43
C ASP A 158 11.12 14.71 12.05
N ARG A 159 12.02 15.50 12.63
CA ARG A 159 13.47 15.39 12.39
C ARG A 159 14.11 14.11 12.95
N GLU A 160 13.45 13.45 13.90
CA GLU A 160 13.91 12.17 14.45
C GLU A 160 13.56 10.99 13.52
N GLY A 161 12.62 11.19 12.59
CA GLY A 161 12.19 10.18 11.62
C GLY A 161 10.86 9.50 11.98
N ASN A 162 10.11 10.00 12.96
CA ASN A 162 8.75 9.50 13.21
C ASN A 162 7.86 9.91 12.04
N ILE A 163 7.06 8.98 11.52
CA ILE A 163 6.23 9.22 10.33
C ILE A 163 4.76 9.16 10.71
N TYR A 164 4.01 10.14 10.20
CA TYR A 164 2.56 10.10 10.11
C TYR A 164 2.15 9.71 8.68
N THR A 165 1.53 8.55 8.53
CA THR A 165 1.02 8.02 7.25
C THR A 165 -0.49 8.19 7.09
N GLY A 166 -1.21 8.45 8.18
CA GLY A 166 -2.61 8.88 8.17
C GLY A 166 -3.58 7.86 7.54
N PRO A 167 -4.64 8.36 6.88
CA PRO A 167 -5.58 7.54 6.11
C PRO A 167 -4.91 6.65 5.05
N SER A 168 -3.73 7.05 4.57
CA SER A 168 -2.92 6.32 3.57
C SER A 168 -1.81 5.49 4.21
N THR A 169 -2.05 4.90 5.39
CA THR A 169 -1.14 3.94 6.01
C THR A 169 -0.87 2.75 5.10
N GLU A 170 -1.95 2.12 4.60
CA GLU A 170 -1.88 1.04 3.60
C GLU A 170 -0.87 -0.07 3.95
N ASP A 171 0.14 -0.27 3.11
CA ASP A 171 1.11 -1.36 3.15
C ASP A 171 2.31 -1.00 4.03
N THR A 172 2.56 0.29 4.27
CA THR A 172 3.82 0.79 4.81
C THR A 172 4.33 0.03 6.04
N PRO A 173 3.50 -0.28 7.06
CA PRO A 173 3.98 -1.05 8.21
C PRO A 173 4.55 -2.42 7.81
N ALA A 174 3.89 -3.13 6.89
CA ALA A 174 4.31 -4.46 6.43
C ALA A 174 5.53 -4.42 5.47
N LEU A 175 5.77 -3.29 4.81
CA LEU A 175 6.94 -3.08 3.96
C LEU A 175 8.18 -2.63 4.75
N VAL A 176 7.96 -1.76 5.75
CA VAL A 176 9.02 -1.17 6.55
C VAL A 176 9.56 -2.14 7.58
N GLU A 177 8.70 -2.84 8.32
CA GLU A 177 9.13 -3.67 9.45
C GLU A 177 10.16 -4.75 9.06
N PRO A 178 9.96 -5.56 7.99
CA PRO A 178 10.95 -6.56 7.58
C PRO A 178 12.29 -5.93 7.21
N THR A 179 12.30 -4.70 6.68
CA THR A 179 13.51 -3.97 6.29
C THR A 179 14.24 -3.43 7.52
N ALA A 180 13.51 -2.74 8.40
CA ALA A 180 14.05 -2.10 9.59
C ALA A 180 14.74 -3.12 10.53
N PHE A 181 14.13 -4.29 10.71
CA PHE A 181 14.60 -5.31 11.65
C PHE A 181 15.56 -6.35 11.05
N SER A 182 15.99 -6.18 9.81
CA SER A 182 16.94 -7.08 9.13
C SER A 182 18.26 -6.41 8.74
N ASP A 183 18.55 -5.27 9.37
CA ASP A 183 19.65 -4.34 9.05
C ASP A 183 19.56 -3.81 7.59
N GLY A 184 18.35 -3.65 7.05
CA GLY A 184 18.08 -2.93 5.80
C GLY A 184 17.99 -1.42 5.98
N ILE A 185 17.83 -0.67 4.88
CA ILE A 185 17.75 0.80 4.86
C ILE A 185 16.33 1.26 4.52
N VAL A 186 15.73 2.10 5.36
CA VAL A 186 14.38 2.64 5.15
C VAL A 186 14.45 4.14 4.87
N ILE A 187 13.97 4.53 3.68
CA ILE A 187 13.88 5.93 3.25
C ILE A 187 12.41 6.27 3.02
N VAL A 188 11.95 7.32 3.71
CA VAL A 188 10.56 7.77 3.64
C VAL A 188 10.48 9.15 3.02
N GLN A 189 9.82 9.29 1.87
CA GLN A 189 9.43 10.62 1.41
C GLN A 189 8.24 11.13 2.22
N VAL A 190 8.23 12.42 2.55
CA VAL A 190 7.11 13.06 3.23
C VAL A 190 6.69 14.34 2.54
N ASN A 191 5.43 14.71 2.66
CA ASN A 191 4.93 15.97 2.12
C ASN A 191 5.43 17.16 2.94
N GLN A 192 5.61 16.96 4.25
CA GLN A 192 6.02 17.99 5.18
C GLN A 192 6.97 17.43 6.25
N LEU A 193 8.00 18.21 6.58
CA LEU A 193 8.83 17.99 7.75
C LEU A 193 8.39 18.97 8.85
N VAL A 194 8.26 18.49 10.08
CA VAL A 194 8.04 19.30 11.29
C VAL A 194 9.24 19.19 12.22
N ASP A 195 9.38 20.15 13.12
CA ASP A 195 10.55 20.17 14.02
C ASP A 195 10.35 19.26 15.25
N ASP A 196 9.12 19.12 15.76
CA ASP A 196 8.81 18.36 16.97
C ASP A 196 7.72 17.30 16.75
N VAL A 197 7.89 16.12 17.36
CA VAL A 197 6.94 15.01 17.30
C VAL A 197 5.51 15.40 17.71
N ARG A 198 5.35 16.42 18.56
CA ARG A 198 4.04 16.93 19.01
C ARG A 198 3.23 17.58 17.90
N ASP A 199 3.89 17.98 16.81
CA ASP A 199 3.24 18.54 15.62
C ASP A 199 2.81 17.44 14.63
N LEU A 200 3.17 16.18 14.88
CA LEU A 200 2.58 15.04 14.18
C LEU A 200 1.20 14.71 14.78
N PRO A 201 0.16 14.49 13.95
CA PRO A 201 -1.15 14.07 14.45
C PRO A 201 -1.08 12.77 15.26
N ARG A 202 -0.27 11.81 14.79
CA ARG A 202 0.13 10.59 15.50
C ARG A 202 1.40 10.02 14.88
N VAL A 203 2.03 9.08 15.58
CA VAL A 203 3.13 8.27 15.04
C VAL A 203 2.59 6.97 14.49
N ASP A 204 2.77 6.76 13.20
CA ASP A 204 2.34 5.57 12.47
C ASP A 204 3.48 4.58 12.21
N ILE A 205 4.66 5.12 11.92
CA ILE A 205 5.93 4.40 11.84
C ILE A 205 6.90 5.10 12.79
N PRO A 206 7.44 4.40 13.80
CA PRO A 206 8.35 5.02 14.76
C PRO A 206 9.71 5.32 14.13
N ALA A 207 10.36 6.39 14.59
CA ALA A 207 11.68 6.84 14.15
C ALA A 207 12.74 5.73 14.10
N SER A 208 12.71 4.82 15.07
CA SER A 208 13.69 3.72 15.14
C SER A 208 13.60 2.71 14.00
N TRP A 209 12.55 2.78 13.16
CA TRP A 209 12.40 1.94 11.98
C TRP A 209 12.84 2.66 10.70
N VAL A 210 13.07 3.97 10.77
CA VAL A 210 13.38 4.82 9.62
C VAL A 210 14.84 5.23 9.70
N ASP A 211 15.56 5.09 8.59
CA ASP A 211 16.94 5.58 8.50
C ASP A 211 16.97 7.03 8.02
N PHE A 212 16.16 7.35 7.00
CA PHE A 212 16.10 8.70 6.45
C PHE A 212 14.70 9.13 6.04
N VAL A 213 14.47 10.43 6.11
CA VAL A 213 13.32 11.13 5.56
C VAL A 213 13.76 12.16 4.52
N VAL A 214 12.90 12.42 3.55
CA VAL A 214 13.11 13.47 2.54
C VAL A 214 11.80 14.19 2.28
N VAL A 215 11.82 15.52 2.23
CA VAL A 215 10.65 16.29 1.81
C VAL A 215 10.50 16.13 0.29
N ALA A 216 9.37 15.60 -0.16
CA ALA A 216 9.10 15.41 -1.58
C ALA A 216 8.95 16.76 -2.30
N ASP A 217 9.20 16.77 -3.61
CA ASP A 217 9.02 17.95 -4.46
C ASP A 217 7.56 18.44 -4.55
N LYS A 218 6.62 17.55 -4.26
CA LYS A 218 5.17 17.78 -4.17
C LYS A 218 4.54 16.69 -3.29
N PRO A 219 3.27 16.86 -2.86
CA PRO A 219 2.57 15.80 -2.17
C PRO A 219 2.58 14.48 -2.94
N PHE A 220 2.76 13.38 -2.22
CA PHE A 220 2.81 12.05 -2.83
C PHE A 220 1.53 11.75 -3.61
N TYR A 221 1.66 11.02 -4.72
CA TYR A 221 0.51 10.68 -5.56
C TYR A 221 -0.42 9.65 -4.89
N ILE A 222 -1.73 9.87 -5.00
CA ILE A 222 -2.78 8.93 -4.56
C ILE A 222 -3.66 8.60 -5.75
N GLU A 223 -3.73 7.32 -6.11
CA GLU A 223 -4.65 6.81 -7.14
C GLU A 223 -6.05 6.60 -6.54
N PRO A 224 -7.13 7.17 -7.12
CA PRO A 224 -8.50 6.89 -6.72
C PRO A 224 -8.98 5.54 -7.28
N LEU A 225 -8.28 4.46 -6.91
CA LEU A 225 -8.37 3.18 -7.58
C LEU A 225 -9.79 2.59 -7.48
N PHE A 226 -10.42 2.62 -6.30
CA PHE A 226 -11.69 1.93 -6.05
C PHE A 226 -12.92 2.80 -6.29
N THR A 227 -12.77 4.13 -6.40
CA THR A 227 -13.87 5.06 -6.67
C THR A 227 -14.53 4.77 -8.02
N ARG A 228 -15.86 4.57 -8.03
CA ARG A 228 -16.64 4.29 -9.24
C ARG A 228 -17.73 5.34 -9.42
N ASP A 229 -17.75 5.98 -10.58
CA ASP A 229 -18.78 6.96 -10.96
C ASP A 229 -20.13 6.26 -11.21
N PRO A 230 -21.14 6.45 -10.35
CA PRO A 230 -22.41 5.74 -10.43
C PRO A 230 -23.17 5.95 -11.73
N ARG A 231 -22.89 7.03 -12.48
CA ARG A 231 -23.51 7.28 -13.80
C ARG A 231 -23.23 6.17 -14.82
N HIS A 232 -22.18 5.38 -14.61
CA HIS A 232 -21.82 4.27 -15.50
C HIS A 232 -22.41 2.93 -15.06
N ILE A 233 -23.18 2.89 -13.96
CA ILE A 233 -23.88 1.68 -13.54
C ILE A 233 -25.07 1.45 -14.48
N LYS A 234 -25.06 0.29 -15.14
CA LYS A 234 -26.06 -0.12 -16.13
C LYS A 234 -27.14 -1.00 -15.50
N PRO A 235 -28.31 -1.14 -16.12
CA PRO A 235 -29.38 -2.03 -15.63
C PRO A 235 -28.94 -3.48 -15.43
N VAL A 236 -28.00 -3.99 -16.23
CA VAL A 236 -27.44 -5.34 -16.04
C VAL A 236 -26.67 -5.48 -14.73
N HIS A 237 -25.93 -4.45 -14.30
CA HIS A 237 -25.26 -4.46 -13.00
C HIS A 237 -26.29 -4.47 -11.86
N VAL A 238 -27.36 -3.69 -12.01
CA VAL A 238 -28.46 -3.65 -11.01
C VAL A 238 -29.18 -4.99 -10.91
N LEU A 239 -29.45 -5.65 -12.05
CA LEU A 239 -30.04 -6.99 -12.07
C LEU A 239 -29.16 -8.00 -11.31
N MET A 240 -27.86 -8.04 -11.64
CA MET A 240 -26.91 -8.94 -10.96
C MET A 240 -26.80 -8.59 -9.47
N ALA A 241 -26.84 -7.32 -9.11
CA ALA A 241 -26.81 -6.87 -7.73
C ALA A 241 -28.04 -7.33 -6.94
N MET A 242 -29.24 -7.26 -7.53
CA MET A 242 -30.46 -7.78 -6.92
C MET A 242 -30.37 -9.30 -6.69
N MET A 243 -29.82 -10.03 -7.67
CA MET A 243 -29.58 -11.47 -7.55
C MET A 243 -28.56 -11.79 -6.45
N ALA A 244 -27.48 -11.01 -6.32
CA ALA A 244 -26.50 -11.18 -5.25
C ALA A 244 -27.14 -10.98 -3.87
N ILE A 245 -27.89 -9.89 -3.68
CA ILE A 245 -28.55 -9.60 -2.39
C ILE A 245 -29.55 -10.70 -2.03
N ARG A 246 -30.47 -11.05 -2.94
CA ARG A 246 -31.55 -12.00 -2.64
C ARG A 246 -31.09 -13.45 -2.66
N GLY A 247 -30.32 -13.83 -3.66
CA GLY A 247 -29.94 -15.21 -3.94
C GLY A 247 -28.72 -15.67 -3.16
N ILE A 248 -27.89 -14.75 -2.66
CA ILE A 248 -26.66 -15.05 -1.95
C ILE A 248 -26.70 -14.46 -0.54
N TYR A 249 -26.76 -13.13 -0.42
CA TYR A 249 -26.55 -12.48 0.88
C TYR A 249 -27.65 -12.83 1.88
N GLU A 250 -28.91 -12.70 1.47
CA GLU A 250 -30.06 -13.10 2.27
C GLU A 250 -30.11 -14.62 2.48
N LYS A 251 -29.99 -15.39 1.40
CA LYS A 251 -30.11 -16.86 1.44
C LYS A 251 -29.13 -17.51 2.42
N HIS A 252 -27.93 -16.97 2.51
CA HIS A 252 -26.86 -17.48 3.37
C HIS A 252 -26.65 -16.64 4.63
N ASN A 253 -27.52 -15.65 4.87
CA ASN A 253 -27.44 -14.76 6.04
C ASN A 253 -26.04 -14.15 6.23
N VAL A 254 -25.45 -13.63 5.15
CA VAL A 254 -24.10 -13.08 5.11
C VAL A 254 -24.01 -11.86 6.02
N GLN A 255 -23.25 -11.95 7.11
CA GLN A 255 -23.08 -10.89 8.10
C GLN A 255 -21.93 -9.95 7.73
N SER A 256 -20.85 -10.52 7.20
CA SER A 256 -19.62 -9.78 6.91
C SER A 256 -19.02 -10.13 5.57
N LEU A 257 -18.42 -9.14 4.89
CA LEU A 257 -17.98 -9.32 3.50
C LEU A 257 -16.90 -8.35 3.03
N ASN A 258 -16.25 -8.75 1.93
CA ASN A 258 -15.43 -7.90 1.07
C ASN A 258 -16.06 -7.81 -0.33
N HIS A 259 -16.12 -6.59 -0.87
CA HIS A 259 -16.39 -6.37 -2.28
C HIS A 259 -15.08 -6.12 -3.03
N GLY A 260 -14.84 -6.94 -4.05
CA GLY A 260 -13.87 -6.67 -5.09
C GLY A 260 -14.24 -5.43 -5.88
N ILE A 261 -13.24 -4.85 -6.54
CA ILE A 261 -13.35 -3.61 -7.29
C ILE A 261 -14.21 -3.76 -8.56
N GLY A 262 -15.13 -2.83 -8.81
CA GLY A 262 -15.88 -2.78 -10.08
C GLY A 262 -17.29 -2.18 -10.00
N PHE A 263 -17.91 -1.98 -11.16
CA PHE A 263 -19.30 -1.48 -11.23
C PHE A 263 -20.34 -2.49 -10.75
N ASN A 264 -20.02 -3.79 -10.81
CA ASN A 264 -20.92 -4.86 -10.38
C ASN A 264 -21.18 -4.79 -8.87
N THR A 265 -20.12 -4.66 -8.07
CA THR A 265 -20.20 -4.57 -6.60
C THR A 265 -20.62 -3.18 -6.13
N ALA A 266 -20.21 -2.11 -6.82
CA ALA A 266 -20.73 -0.76 -6.56
C ALA A 266 -22.25 -0.68 -6.73
N ALA A 267 -22.83 -1.41 -7.70
CA ALA A 267 -24.28 -1.51 -7.86
C ALA A 267 -24.95 -2.19 -6.64
N ILE A 268 -24.32 -3.21 -6.05
CA ILE A 268 -24.80 -3.86 -4.82
C ILE A 268 -24.85 -2.84 -3.68
N GLU A 269 -23.74 -2.12 -3.44
CA GLU A 269 -23.63 -1.14 -2.36
C GLU A 269 -24.76 -0.09 -2.42
N LEU A 270 -25.03 0.44 -3.62
CA LEU A 270 -26.02 1.50 -3.83
C LEU A 270 -27.48 1.03 -3.73
N ILE A 271 -27.77 -0.25 -3.94
CA ILE A 271 -29.15 -0.76 -3.87
C ILE A 271 -29.47 -1.47 -2.55
N LEU A 272 -28.50 -1.68 -1.66
CA LEU A 272 -28.77 -2.10 -0.28
C LEU A 272 -29.85 -1.23 0.40
N PRO A 273 -29.73 0.12 0.44
CA PRO A 273 -30.72 0.96 1.11
C PRO A 273 -32.05 1.12 0.36
N THR A 274 -32.24 0.45 -0.79
CA THR A 274 -33.50 0.47 -1.54
C THR A 274 -34.07 -0.93 -1.74
N TYR A 275 -33.45 -1.74 -2.59
CA TYR A 275 -33.87 -3.12 -2.82
C TYR A 275 -33.65 -4.01 -1.59
N GLY A 276 -32.53 -3.86 -0.89
CA GLY A 276 -32.32 -4.58 0.38
C GLY A 276 -33.36 -4.18 1.44
N GLU A 277 -33.73 -2.89 1.48
CA GLU A 277 -34.74 -2.36 2.41
C GLU A 277 -36.14 -2.88 2.07
N SER A 278 -36.51 -2.99 0.79
CA SER A 278 -37.82 -3.54 0.38
C SER A 278 -37.99 -5.01 0.74
N LEU A 279 -36.88 -5.73 0.95
CA LEU A 279 -36.85 -7.10 1.47
C LEU A 279 -36.80 -7.15 3.02
N GLY A 280 -36.70 -6.01 3.70
CA GLY A 280 -36.63 -5.92 5.16
C GLY A 280 -35.35 -6.51 5.75
N LEU A 281 -34.22 -6.37 5.05
CA LEU A 281 -32.94 -7.02 5.39
C LEU A 281 -31.96 -6.15 6.17
N LYS A 282 -32.29 -4.88 6.41
CA LYS A 282 -31.47 -3.97 7.19
C LYS A 282 -31.15 -4.55 8.56
N GLY A 283 -29.87 -4.49 8.95
CA GLY A 283 -29.38 -5.06 10.22
C GLY A 283 -29.41 -6.59 10.29
N LYS A 284 -29.80 -7.29 9.21
CA LYS A 284 -29.80 -8.75 9.13
C LYS A 284 -28.65 -9.30 8.30
N ILE A 285 -28.11 -8.51 7.38
CA ILE A 285 -26.98 -8.87 6.52
C ILE A 285 -26.02 -7.68 6.36
N CYS A 286 -24.81 -7.94 5.87
CA CYS A 286 -23.84 -6.93 5.44
C CYS A 286 -23.53 -5.85 6.50
N ARG A 287 -23.34 -6.27 7.75
CA ARG A 287 -23.07 -5.38 8.88
C ARG A 287 -21.61 -4.99 8.99
N ASN A 288 -20.69 -5.93 8.75
CA ASN A 288 -19.26 -5.73 8.98
C ASN A 288 -18.44 -5.91 7.69
N TRP A 289 -17.57 -4.95 7.39
CA TRP A 289 -16.90 -4.88 6.10
C TRP A 289 -15.38 -4.82 6.27
N THR A 290 -14.68 -5.59 5.43
CA THR A 290 -13.27 -5.34 5.12
C THR A 290 -13.25 -4.70 3.74
N LEU A 291 -13.15 -3.38 3.66
CA LEU A 291 -13.37 -2.64 2.40
C LEU A 291 -12.62 -1.32 2.43
N ASN A 292 -12.16 -0.85 1.26
CA ASN A 292 -11.80 0.58 1.15
C ASN A 292 -13.04 1.45 1.42
N PRO A 293 -12.88 2.70 1.84
CA PRO A 293 -14.00 3.60 2.11
C PRO A 293 -14.63 4.05 0.78
N HIS A 294 -15.38 3.16 0.13
CA HIS A 294 -16.00 3.42 -1.17
C HIS A 294 -17.03 4.56 -1.05
N PRO A 295 -16.97 5.60 -1.89
CA PRO A 295 -18.02 6.62 -1.94
C PRO A 295 -19.41 6.03 -2.24
N THR A 296 -19.48 4.92 -2.97
CA THR A 296 -20.72 4.20 -3.29
C THR A 296 -21.36 3.51 -2.09
N LEU A 297 -20.62 3.33 -0.98
CA LEU A 297 -21.15 2.76 0.26
C LEU A 297 -21.78 3.83 1.18
N ILE A 298 -21.55 5.12 0.92
CA ILE A 298 -22.09 6.22 1.75
C ILE A 298 -23.60 6.06 2.00
N PRO A 299 -24.47 5.81 1.00
CA PRO A 299 -25.91 5.69 1.26
C PRO A 299 -26.26 4.51 2.17
N ALA A 300 -25.51 3.41 2.14
CA ALA A 300 -25.71 2.27 3.02
C ALA A 300 -25.29 2.59 4.47
N ILE A 301 -24.17 3.31 4.64
CA ILE A 301 -23.72 3.81 5.95
C ILE A 301 -24.76 4.76 6.55
N GLU A 302 -25.14 5.81 5.82
CA GLU A 302 -26.10 6.81 6.31
C GLU A 302 -27.50 6.23 6.55
N SER A 303 -27.86 5.19 5.80
CA SER A 303 -29.10 4.47 6.04
C SER A 303 -29.02 3.55 7.25
N GLY A 304 -27.86 3.31 7.88
CA GLY A 304 -27.72 2.44 9.06
C GLY A 304 -27.65 0.94 8.75
N TRP A 305 -27.13 0.58 7.57
CA TRP A 305 -26.85 -0.82 7.22
C TRP A 305 -25.49 -1.29 7.75
N VAL A 306 -24.52 -0.39 7.73
CA VAL A 306 -23.11 -0.69 7.98
C VAL A 306 -22.79 -0.39 9.44
N GLU A 307 -22.35 -1.40 10.18
CA GLU A 307 -21.91 -1.27 11.57
C GLU A 307 -20.41 -0.98 11.66
N SER A 308 -19.58 -1.63 10.82
CA SER A 308 -18.13 -1.43 10.86
C SER A 308 -17.48 -1.59 9.50
N VAL A 309 -16.44 -0.78 9.22
CA VAL A 309 -15.57 -0.89 8.04
C VAL A 309 -14.12 -0.79 8.45
N HIS A 310 -13.37 -1.89 8.32
CA HIS A 310 -11.91 -1.86 8.40
C HIS A 310 -11.34 -1.71 6.99
N CYS A 311 -10.37 -0.81 6.81
CA CYS A 311 -9.95 -0.35 5.48
C CYS A 311 -8.55 -0.83 5.08
N PHE A 312 -8.42 -1.26 3.81
CA PHE A 312 -7.12 -1.56 3.20
C PHE A 312 -6.28 -0.30 2.97
N GLY A 313 -6.93 0.76 2.47
CA GLY A 313 -6.38 2.09 2.19
C GLY A 313 -7.48 3.15 2.29
N THR A 314 -7.22 4.35 1.78
CA THR A 314 -8.21 5.43 1.66
C THR A 314 -8.65 5.63 0.22
N GLU A 315 -9.77 6.32 0.02
CA GLU A 315 -10.18 6.85 -1.28
C GLU A 315 -10.12 8.37 -1.24
N LEU A 316 -9.58 8.98 -2.30
CA LEU A 316 -9.38 10.43 -2.35
C LEU A 316 -10.70 11.18 -2.18
N GLY A 317 -10.77 12.07 -1.18
CA GLY A 317 -11.94 12.88 -0.87
C GLY A 317 -12.88 12.28 0.18
N MET A 318 -12.56 11.10 0.71
CA MET A 318 -13.34 10.45 1.79
C MET A 318 -12.85 10.79 3.20
N GLU A 319 -11.73 11.49 3.34
CA GLU A 319 -11.01 11.68 4.60
C GLU A 319 -11.90 12.34 5.67
N ASP A 320 -12.54 13.46 5.34
CA ASP A 320 -13.41 14.20 6.27
C ASP A 320 -14.67 13.41 6.63
N TYR A 321 -15.25 12.70 5.65
CA TYR A 321 -16.43 11.87 5.88
C TYR A 321 -16.12 10.76 6.88
N ILE A 322 -14.97 10.10 6.73
CA ILE A 322 -14.50 9.04 7.63
C ILE A 322 -14.25 9.58 9.03
N ALA A 323 -13.57 10.74 9.15
CA ALA A 323 -13.30 11.37 10.44
C ALA A 323 -14.57 11.70 11.23
N GLN A 324 -15.68 11.97 10.54
CA GLN A 324 -17.00 12.22 11.14
C GLN A 324 -17.84 10.95 11.38
N ARG A 325 -17.28 9.76 11.14
CA ARG A 325 -17.96 8.46 11.35
C ARG A 325 -17.08 7.49 12.17
N PRO A 326 -16.60 7.88 13.36
CA PRO A 326 -15.68 7.06 14.16
C PRO A 326 -16.30 5.77 14.73
N ASP A 327 -17.63 5.69 14.79
CA ASP A 327 -18.32 4.45 15.20
C ASP A 327 -18.30 3.38 14.10
N VAL A 328 -18.12 3.79 12.84
CA VAL A 328 -18.10 2.90 11.66
C VAL A 328 -16.67 2.57 11.25
N PHE A 329 -15.80 3.58 11.18
CA PHE A 329 -14.43 3.43 10.71
C PHE A 329 -13.42 3.42 11.84
N PHE A 330 -12.27 2.80 11.58
CA PHE A 330 -11.16 2.74 12.52
C PHE A 330 -10.35 4.03 12.46
N THR A 331 -10.64 4.97 13.36
CA THR A 331 -9.93 6.26 13.46
C THR A 331 -9.00 6.30 14.68
N GLY A 332 -7.89 7.01 14.53
CA GLY A 332 -6.96 7.29 15.62
C GLY A 332 -7.52 8.34 16.58
N ARG A 333 -6.84 8.54 17.71
CA ARG A 333 -7.20 9.61 18.68
C ARG A 333 -7.08 11.01 18.09
N ASP A 334 -6.29 11.16 17.03
CA ASP A 334 -6.16 12.37 16.23
C ASP A 334 -7.38 12.64 15.33
N GLY A 335 -8.29 11.67 15.20
CA GLY A 335 -9.54 11.77 14.43
C GLY A 335 -9.45 11.24 13.00
N SER A 336 -8.24 11.10 12.43
CA SER A 336 -8.08 10.56 11.07
C SER A 336 -8.11 9.03 11.04
N MET A 337 -8.43 8.46 9.88
CA MET A 337 -8.44 7.01 9.67
C MET A 337 -7.05 6.39 9.84
N ARG A 338 -7.00 5.14 10.33
CA ARG A 338 -5.84 4.25 10.26
C ARG A 338 -6.19 3.04 9.38
N SER A 339 -5.88 3.13 8.09
CA SER A 339 -5.93 1.95 7.22
C SER A 339 -4.81 0.98 7.56
N ASN A 340 -4.94 -0.29 7.18
CA ASN A 340 -3.85 -1.26 7.25
C ASN A 340 -4.14 -2.40 6.26
N ARG A 341 -3.40 -2.44 5.15
CA ARG A 341 -3.63 -3.41 4.08
C ARG A 341 -3.40 -4.83 4.55
N MET A 342 -2.31 -5.08 5.28
CA MET A 342 -1.98 -6.40 5.79
C MET A 342 -3.07 -6.93 6.73
N MET A 343 -3.48 -6.15 7.73
CA MET A 343 -4.51 -6.56 8.68
C MET A 343 -5.88 -6.70 8.01
N CYS A 344 -6.24 -5.79 7.10
CA CYS A 344 -7.51 -5.84 6.38
C CYS A 344 -7.60 -7.04 5.44
N GLN A 345 -6.50 -7.40 4.77
CA GLN A 345 -6.41 -8.62 3.95
C GLN A 345 -6.54 -9.88 4.82
N LEU A 346 -5.90 -9.91 5.98
CA LEU A 346 -6.01 -11.05 6.90
C LEU A 346 -7.45 -11.24 7.40
N ALA A 347 -8.12 -10.14 7.77
CA ALA A 347 -9.54 -10.17 8.14
C ALA A 347 -10.42 -10.59 6.94
N GLY A 348 -10.13 -10.09 5.74
CA GLY A 348 -10.82 -10.48 4.51
C GLY A 348 -10.66 -11.96 4.14
N GLN A 349 -9.61 -12.63 4.62
CA GLN A 349 -9.40 -14.06 4.44
C GLN A 349 -10.06 -14.91 5.54
N TYR A 350 -9.92 -14.50 6.80
CA TYR A 350 -10.24 -15.37 7.95
C TYR A 350 -11.46 -14.95 8.76
N ALA A 351 -11.99 -13.75 8.57
CA ALA A 351 -13.01 -13.16 9.46
C ALA A 351 -14.26 -12.66 8.74
N VAL A 352 -14.32 -12.74 7.40
CA VAL A 352 -15.52 -12.40 6.63
C VAL A 352 -16.21 -13.64 6.07
N ASP A 353 -17.53 -13.61 6.01
CA ASP A 353 -18.33 -14.73 5.48
C ASP A 353 -18.18 -14.87 3.96
N LEU A 354 -17.95 -13.75 3.26
CA LEU A 354 -18.06 -13.71 1.80
C LEU A 354 -17.06 -12.75 1.13
N PHE A 355 -16.53 -13.20 0.01
CA PHE A 355 -15.90 -12.37 -1.02
C PHE A 355 -16.74 -12.41 -2.30
N ILE A 356 -16.89 -11.28 -2.98
CA ILE A 356 -17.48 -11.19 -4.33
C ILE A 356 -16.66 -10.25 -5.20
N GLY A 357 -16.39 -10.65 -6.44
CA GLY A 357 -15.58 -9.89 -7.38
C GLY A 357 -15.99 -10.07 -8.83
N ALA A 358 -15.17 -9.57 -9.74
CA ALA A 358 -15.29 -9.75 -11.18
C ALA A 358 -13.92 -10.11 -11.77
N THR A 359 -13.92 -10.79 -12.91
CA THR A 359 -12.71 -11.17 -13.66
C THR A 359 -12.94 -10.94 -15.15
N LEU A 360 -11.86 -10.90 -15.92
CA LEU A 360 -11.89 -10.71 -17.38
C LEU A 360 -12.24 -11.99 -18.14
N GLN A 361 -11.86 -13.15 -17.61
CA GLN A 361 -12.05 -14.45 -18.24
C GLN A 361 -12.40 -15.49 -17.17
N VAL A 362 -13.25 -16.44 -17.55
CA VAL A 362 -13.58 -17.65 -16.80
C VAL A 362 -13.74 -18.79 -17.81
N ASP A 363 -13.12 -19.94 -17.56
CA ASP A 363 -13.32 -21.12 -18.39
C ASP A 363 -14.53 -21.97 -17.95
N GLY A 364 -14.72 -23.16 -18.54
CA GLY A 364 -15.85 -24.03 -18.23
C GLY A 364 -15.80 -24.69 -16.84
N ASP A 365 -14.62 -24.74 -16.22
CA ASP A 365 -14.37 -25.36 -14.91
C ASP A 365 -14.40 -24.33 -13.77
N GLY A 366 -14.41 -23.04 -14.11
CA GLY A 366 -14.54 -21.93 -13.18
C GLY A 366 -13.22 -21.31 -12.75
N HIS A 367 -12.15 -21.48 -13.55
CA HIS A 367 -10.84 -20.86 -13.31
C HIS A 367 -10.81 -19.37 -13.67
#